data_AF-A0A0B2VMH3-F1
#
_entry.id   AF-A0A0B2VMH3-F1
#
_cell.length_a   1.000
_cell.length_b   1.000
_cell.length_c   1.000
_cell.angle_alpha   90.00
_cell.angle_beta   90.00
_cell.angle_gamma   90.00
#
_symmetry.space_group_name_H-M   'P 1'
#
loop_
_entity.id
_entity.type
_entity.pdbx_description
1 polymer ?
#
loop_
_entity_poly.entity_id
_entity_poly.type
_entity_poly.pdbx_seq_one_letter_code
_entity_poly.pdbx_strand_id
1 'polypeptide(L)'
;MMVQLLAIIVTLSTVVYSWPDGAPCKRAVVESMNPLQAEEHAGGLQLTDPPYRIDVDSKCYWRNQAVTLTLRGNTTKEHFKGFVIQPLIYKGFKQGKRSGKLVRLDDNGSWRQQCFRYQDSVTNAHDEDKNEVRLWWKNDKDDDYIVQFVATVVKSQYVFWVKSVLSPPLPPCRLQRKFEGYVPPPVTAPPQTIPFKLVN
;
A
#
# COMPACT_ATOMS: atom_id res chain seq x y z
N MET A 1 -43.05 -17.68 27.91
CA MET A 1 -42.83 -17.03 26.59
C MET A 1 -41.75 -15.95 26.63
N MET A 2 -41.77 -15.01 27.60
CA MET A 2 -40.79 -13.91 27.67
C MET A 2 -39.32 -14.36 27.90
N VAL A 3 -39.12 -15.43 28.69
CA VAL A 3 -37.79 -15.99 28.99
C VAL A 3 -37.14 -16.65 27.76
N GLN A 4 -37.94 -17.26 26.88
CA GLN A 4 -37.44 -17.86 25.65
C GLN A 4 -37.02 -16.81 24.61
N LEU A 5 -37.72 -15.67 24.55
CA LEU A 5 -37.33 -14.55 23.67
C LEU A 5 -35.99 -13.91 24.09
N LEU A 6 -35.77 -13.75 25.39
CA LEU A 6 -34.51 -13.23 25.94
C LEU A 6 -33.32 -14.15 25.65
N ALA A 7 -33.51 -15.47 25.73
CA ALA A 7 -32.48 -16.44 25.42
C ALA A 7 -32.05 -16.39 23.93
N ILE A 8 -33.00 -16.17 23.02
CA ILE A 8 -32.72 -16.06 21.57
C ILE A 8 -31.88 -14.80 21.28
N ILE A 9 -32.20 -13.66 21.90
CA ILE A 9 -31.47 -12.39 21.69
C ILE A 9 -30.01 -12.50 22.19
N VAL A 10 -29.77 -13.16 23.32
CA VAL A 10 -28.40 -13.36 23.86
C VAL A 10 -27.57 -14.33 23.01
N THR A 11 -28.20 -15.31 22.34
CA THR A 11 -27.49 -16.21 21.41
C THR A 11 -27.17 -15.57 20.06
N LEU A 12 -27.84 -14.48 19.68
CA LEU A 12 -27.61 -13.74 18.43
C LEU A 12 -26.52 -12.67 18.51
N SER A 13 -26.03 -12.35 19.72
CA SER A 13 -24.85 -11.52 19.92
C SER A 13 -23.56 -12.32 19.73
N THR A 14 -23.39 -12.97 18.57
CA THR A 14 -22.05 -13.31 18.11
C THR A 14 -21.34 -11.98 17.84
N VAL A 15 -20.34 -11.69 18.65
CA VAL A 15 -19.46 -10.54 18.42
C VAL A 15 -18.76 -10.82 17.08
N VAL A 16 -19.27 -10.23 16.00
CA VAL A 16 -18.59 -10.21 14.72
C VAL A 16 -17.38 -9.33 14.96
N TYR A 17 -16.23 -9.95 15.23
CA TYR A 17 -14.94 -9.27 15.18
C TYR A 17 -14.67 -8.95 13.72
N SER A 18 -15.29 -7.87 13.22
CA SER A 18 -14.84 -7.26 11.98
C SER A 18 -13.41 -6.80 12.20
N TRP A 19 -12.53 -7.13 11.28
CA TRP A 19 -11.18 -6.56 11.31
C TRP A 19 -11.31 -5.04 11.27
N PRO A 20 -10.60 -4.30 12.15
CA PRO A 20 -10.56 -2.86 12.04
C PRO A 20 -10.04 -2.48 10.66
N ASP A 21 -10.64 -1.45 10.06
CA ASP A 21 -10.27 -0.99 8.72
C ASP A 21 -8.77 -0.74 8.58
N GLY A 22 -8.21 -1.17 7.45
CA GLY A 22 -6.79 -1.03 7.11
C GLY A 22 -5.96 -2.29 7.35
N ALA A 23 -4.67 -2.22 6.98
CA ALA A 23 -3.78 -3.38 7.01
C ALA A 23 -3.43 -3.84 8.46
N PRO A 24 -3.53 -5.14 8.79
CA PRO A 24 -3.22 -5.66 10.13
C PRO A 24 -1.83 -5.30 10.65
N CYS A 25 -1.75 -5.10 11.98
CA CYS A 25 -0.51 -4.78 12.69
C CYS A 25 0.39 -5.98 12.98
N LYS A 26 0.62 -6.83 11.97
CA LYS A 26 1.55 -7.96 12.04
C LYS A 26 2.82 -7.59 11.27
N ARG A 27 3.99 -7.86 11.85
CA ARG A 27 5.29 -7.55 11.22
C ARG A 27 5.41 -8.13 9.80
N ALA A 28 5.01 -9.39 9.61
CA ALA A 28 5.01 -10.04 8.31
C ALA A 28 4.11 -9.33 7.28
N VAL A 29 2.95 -8.84 7.69
CA VAL A 29 2.02 -8.07 6.83
C VAL A 29 2.66 -6.73 6.44
N VAL A 30 3.27 -6.03 7.39
CA VAL A 30 3.88 -4.72 7.12
C VAL A 30 5.12 -4.84 6.23
N GLU A 31 5.96 -5.85 6.43
CA GLU A 31 7.15 -6.06 5.61
C GLU A 31 6.81 -6.58 4.20
N SER A 32 5.81 -7.47 4.09
CA SER A 32 5.38 -8.02 2.80
C SER A 32 4.48 -7.07 2.00
N MET A 33 3.73 -6.20 2.68
CA MET A 33 2.64 -5.41 2.10
C MET A 33 1.64 -6.28 1.30
N ASN A 34 1.46 -7.55 1.70
CA ASN A 34 0.74 -8.53 0.91
C ASN A 34 -0.63 -8.87 1.54
N PRO A 35 -1.76 -8.55 0.86
CA PRO A 35 -3.10 -8.90 1.33
C PRO A 35 -3.33 -10.40 1.47
N LEU A 36 -2.58 -11.25 0.73
CA LEU A 36 -2.67 -12.72 0.83
C LEU A 36 -2.29 -13.29 2.20
N GLN A 37 -1.78 -12.47 3.12
CA GLN A 37 -1.62 -12.87 4.52
C GLN A 37 -2.96 -13.10 5.23
N ALA A 38 -4.07 -12.65 4.64
CA ALA A 38 -5.42 -13.02 5.02
C ALA A 38 -6.00 -13.98 3.97
N GLU A 39 -6.51 -15.13 4.44
CA GLU A 39 -7.05 -16.20 3.57
C GLU A 39 -8.19 -15.72 2.68
N GLU A 40 -8.96 -14.75 3.15
CA GLU A 40 -10.07 -14.13 2.42
C GLU A 40 -9.65 -13.44 1.12
N HIS A 41 -8.37 -13.10 0.95
CA HIS A 41 -7.81 -12.48 -0.25
C HIS A 41 -7.21 -13.51 -1.23
N ALA A 42 -7.32 -14.81 -0.94
CA ALA A 42 -6.78 -15.86 -1.79
C ALA A 42 -7.31 -15.77 -3.23
N GLY A 43 -6.40 -15.91 -4.20
CA GLY A 43 -6.73 -15.85 -5.63
C GLY A 43 -6.89 -14.44 -6.22
N GLY A 44 -6.79 -13.37 -5.42
CA GLY A 44 -7.01 -12.01 -5.91
C GLY A 44 -5.79 -11.27 -6.48
N LEU A 45 -4.61 -11.86 -6.36
CA LEU A 45 -3.35 -11.25 -6.80
C LEU A 45 -3.33 -11.03 -8.30
N GLN A 46 -3.10 -9.79 -8.70
CA GLN A 46 -2.90 -9.39 -10.08
C GLN A 46 -1.40 -9.31 -10.39
N LEU A 47 -1.04 -9.89 -11.54
CA LEU A 47 0.31 -9.95 -12.10
C LEU A 47 0.42 -9.16 -13.41
N THR A 48 -0.48 -8.18 -13.56
CA THR A 48 -0.56 -7.24 -14.68
C THR A 48 -0.10 -5.85 -14.25
N ASP A 49 0.09 -4.94 -15.21
CA ASP A 49 0.35 -3.53 -14.89
C ASP A 49 -0.82 -2.94 -14.09
N PRO A 50 -0.57 -2.36 -12.91
CA PRO A 50 -1.62 -1.76 -12.12
C PRO A 50 -2.18 -0.51 -12.81
N PRO A 51 -3.50 -0.28 -12.82
CA PRO A 51 -4.11 0.92 -13.41
C PRO A 51 -4.00 2.15 -12.48
N TYR A 52 -2.94 2.22 -11.68
CA TYR A 52 -2.70 3.24 -10.66
C TYR A 52 -1.26 3.73 -10.75
N ARG A 53 -1.02 4.95 -10.26
CA ARG A 53 0.31 5.55 -10.20
C ARG A 53 0.53 6.37 -8.94
N ILE A 54 1.79 6.57 -8.60
CA ILE A 54 2.22 7.51 -7.56
C ILE A 54 2.90 8.68 -8.25
N ASP A 55 2.29 9.86 -8.13
CA ASP A 55 2.88 11.12 -8.56
C ASP A 55 3.61 11.77 -7.37
N VAL A 56 4.78 12.33 -7.63
CA VAL A 56 5.58 13.06 -6.64
C VAL A 56 5.79 14.48 -7.15
N ASP A 57 5.51 15.48 -6.33
CA ASP A 57 5.57 16.89 -6.73
C ASP A 57 6.99 17.46 -6.84
N SER A 58 7.98 16.70 -6.37
CA SER A 58 9.37 17.11 -6.23
C SER A 58 10.30 16.20 -7.04
N LYS A 59 11.36 16.77 -7.63
CA LYS A 59 12.38 16.02 -8.40
C LYS A 59 13.52 15.49 -7.54
N CYS A 60 13.72 16.11 -6.38
CA CYS A 60 14.66 15.72 -5.34
C CYS A 60 14.12 16.22 -3.99
N TYR A 61 14.71 15.81 -2.87
CA TYR A 61 14.30 16.28 -1.54
C TYR A 61 15.43 16.93 -0.74
N TRP A 62 15.06 17.85 0.15
CA TRP A 62 15.92 18.32 1.24
C TRP A 62 15.50 17.72 2.58
N ARG A 63 16.42 17.66 3.53
CA ARG A 63 16.12 17.25 4.91
C ARG A 63 15.03 18.15 5.50
N ASN A 64 14.09 17.53 6.20
CA ASN A 64 12.91 18.14 6.82
C ASN A 64 11.96 18.88 5.87
N GLN A 65 12.20 18.85 4.56
CA GLN A 65 11.26 19.37 3.58
C GLN A 65 10.14 18.35 3.36
N ALA A 66 8.90 18.82 3.39
CA ALA A 66 7.76 18.02 3.00
C ALA A 66 7.71 17.88 1.47
N VAL A 67 7.49 16.66 1.01
CA VAL A 67 7.28 16.28 -0.38
C VAL A 67 5.87 15.73 -0.51
N THR A 68 5.08 16.21 -1.47
CA THR A 68 3.74 15.67 -1.70
C THR A 68 3.83 14.44 -2.59
N LEU A 69 3.20 13.37 -2.14
CA LEU A 69 2.93 12.18 -2.93
C LEU A 69 1.42 12.00 -3.11
N THR A 70 1.03 11.62 -4.32
CA THR A 70 -0.36 11.39 -4.70
C THR A 70 -0.48 10.00 -5.30
N LEU A 71 -1.18 9.09 -4.63
CA LEU A 71 -1.57 7.81 -5.21
C LEU A 71 -2.95 7.99 -5.86
N ARG A 72 -3.07 7.67 -7.15
CA ARG A 72 -4.32 7.81 -7.89
C ARG A 72 -4.48 6.82 -9.04
N GLY A 73 -5.72 6.66 -9.48
CA GLY A 73 -6.06 5.95 -10.72
C GLY A 73 -5.48 6.66 -11.96
N ASN A 74 -5.15 5.88 -12.98
CA ASN A 74 -4.73 6.43 -14.27
C ASN A 74 -5.85 7.20 -14.98
N THR A 75 -7.09 6.84 -14.68
CA THR A 75 -8.31 7.52 -15.13
C THR A 75 -9.22 7.82 -13.94
N THR A 76 -10.22 8.69 -14.15
CA THR A 76 -11.24 9.01 -13.13
C THR A 76 -12.17 7.84 -12.80
N LYS A 77 -12.17 6.76 -13.60
CA LYS A 77 -12.97 5.56 -13.39
C LYS A 77 -12.26 4.50 -12.55
N GLU A 78 -10.96 4.64 -12.34
CA GLU A 78 -10.16 3.68 -11.58
C GLU A 78 -10.19 4.05 -10.10
N HIS A 79 -11.05 3.37 -9.36
CA HIS A 79 -11.15 3.50 -7.91
C HIS A 79 -10.38 2.38 -7.22
N PHE A 80 -9.96 2.62 -5.99
CA PHE A 80 -9.39 1.64 -5.08
C PHE A 80 -10.02 1.80 -3.70
N LYS A 81 -10.15 0.67 -2.99
CA LYS A 81 -10.73 0.62 -1.64
C LYS A 81 -9.67 0.65 -0.56
N GLY A 82 -8.56 -0.06 -0.80
CA GLY A 82 -7.46 -0.19 0.12
C GLY A 82 -6.10 0.10 -0.51
N PHE A 83 -5.14 0.48 0.32
CA PHE A 83 -3.76 0.65 -0.10
C PHE A 83 -2.81 0.52 1.08
N VAL A 84 -1.54 0.28 0.78
CA VAL A 84 -0.41 0.48 1.70
C VAL A 84 0.69 1.18 0.93
N ILE A 85 1.24 2.27 1.44
CA ILE A 85 2.39 2.98 0.84
C ILE A 85 3.56 2.97 1.82
N GLN A 86 4.75 2.64 1.31
CA GLN A 86 6.00 2.69 2.05
C GLN A 86 7.09 3.42 1.25
N PRO A 87 7.82 4.37 1.87
CA PRO A 87 9.04 4.94 1.32
C PRO A 87 10.20 3.98 1.57
N LEU A 88 10.74 3.36 0.53
CA LEU A 88 11.84 2.39 0.62
C LEU A 88 13.13 2.99 0.06
N ILE A 89 14.27 2.70 0.68
CA ILE A 89 15.57 3.03 0.10
C ILE A 89 15.70 2.28 -1.24
N TYR A 90 15.95 3.03 -2.31
CA TYR A 90 16.07 2.50 -3.65
C TYR A 90 17.42 1.78 -3.83
N LYS A 91 17.38 0.48 -4.15
CA LYS A 91 18.56 -0.35 -4.45
C LYS A 91 18.35 -1.16 -5.73
N GLY A 92 17.72 -0.54 -6.74
CA GLY A 92 17.34 -1.21 -7.99
C GLY A 92 16.24 -2.24 -7.76
N PHE A 93 16.41 -3.46 -8.28
CA PHE A 93 15.45 -4.56 -8.09
C PHE A 93 15.27 -5.00 -6.64
N LYS A 94 16.26 -4.73 -5.78
CA LYS A 94 16.16 -5.05 -4.35
C LYS A 94 15.53 -3.86 -3.62
N GLN A 95 14.52 -4.16 -2.81
CA GLN A 95 13.94 -3.16 -1.90
C GLN A 95 14.84 -2.96 -0.69
N GLY A 96 15.13 -1.70 -0.36
CA GLY A 96 15.85 -1.34 0.86
C GLY A 96 14.96 -1.28 2.09
N LYS A 97 15.51 -0.73 3.18
CA LYS A 97 14.74 -0.46 4.40
C LYS A 97 13.81 0.73 4.18
N ARG A 98 12.76 0.82 5.00
CA ARG A 98 11.88 2.00 5.04
C ARG A 98 12.65 3.25 5.50
N SER A 99 12.31 4.41 4.94
CA SER A 99 13.00 5.69 5.22
C SER A 99 12.07 6.89 5.28
N GLY A 100 12.31 7.78 6.23
CA GLY A 100 11.53 9.00 6.45
C GLY A 100 10.17 8.73 7.11
N LYS A 101 9.30 9.74 7.04
CA LYS A 101 8.00 9.76 7.72
C LYS A 101 6.91 10.22 6.78
N LEU A 102 5.79 9.51 6.78
CA LEU A 102 4.56 9.83 6.08
C LEU A 102 3.61 10.57 7.02
N VAL A 103 3.04 11.65 6.50
CA VAL A 103 2.09 12.53 7.16
C VAL A 103 0.87 12.64 6.27
N ARG A 104 -0.30 12.41 6.84
CA ARG A 104 -1.59 12.52 6.17
C ARG A 104 -1.91 13.98 5.85
N LEU A 105 -2.50 14.24 4.68
CA LEU A 105 -2.98 15.58 4.27
C LEU A 105 -4.46 15.63 3.96
N ASP A 106 -5.05 14.50 3.64
CA ASP A 106 -6.44 14.40 3.24
C ASP A 106 -7.33 14.12 4.44
N ASP A 107 -8.52 14.72 4.53
CA ASP A 107 -9.52 14.33 5.52
C ASP A 107 -10.29 13.05 5.11
N ASN A 108 -10.00 12.50 3.93
CA ASN A 108 -10.89 11.60 3.20
C ASN A 108 -10.39 10.15 2.99
N GLY A 109 -9.62 9.59 3.93
CA GLY A 109 -9.53 8.13 4.05
C GLY A 109 -8.16 7.46 4.06
N SER A 110 -7.07 8.20 4.32
CA SER A 110 -5.80 7.59 4.70
C SER A 110 -5.63 7.47 6.23
N TRP A 111 -4.98 6.43 6.74
CA TRP A 111 -4.60 6.33 8.14
C TRP A 111 -3.16 5.88 8.25
N ARG A 112 -2.42 6.42 9.23
CA ARG A 112 -1.06 5.94 9.51
C ARG A 112 -1.16 4.47 9.90
N GLN A 113 -0.31 3.60 9.38
CA GLN A 113 -0.26 2.23 9.86
C GLN A 113 0.33 2.26 11.28
N GLN A 114 -0.54 2.45 12.29
CA GLN A 114 -0.20 2.76 13.69
C GLN A 114 0.49 1.60 14.43
N CYS A 115 0.71 0.51 13.73
CA CYS A 115 1.29 -0.73 14.18
C CYS A 115 2.72 -0.57 14.71
N PHE A 116 3.44 0.48 14.30
CA PHE A 116 4.77 0.78 14.80
C PHE A 116 4.91 2.26 15.15
N ARG A 117 5.74 2.57 16.16
CA ARG A 117 6.11 3.94 16.56
C ARG A 117 6.71 4.76 15.40
N TYR A 118 7.08 4.10 14.32
CA TYR A 118 7.69 4.67 13.12
C TYR A 118 6.59 5.01 12.12
N GLN A 119 6.49 6.29 11.75
CA GLN A 119 5.52 6.83 10.78
C GLN A 119 5.96 6.50 9.34
N ASP A 120 6.47 5.29 9.10
CA ASP A 120 7.17 4.89 7.89
C ASP A 120 6.30 4.03 6.94
N SER A 121 5.00 3.96 7.22
CA SER A 121 3.99 3.26 6.43
C SER A 121 2.61 3.90 6.66
N VAL A 122 1.77 3.89 5.64
CA VAL A 122 0.40 4.42 5.68
C VAL A 122 -0.52 3.46 4.94
N THR A 123 -1.76 3.33 5.40
CA THR A 123 -2.79 2.47 4.82
C THR A 123 -4.12 3.23 4.73
N ASN A 124 -5.19 2.58 4.26
CA ASN A 124 -6.51 3.20 4.24
C ASN A 124 -7.13 3.24 5.65
N ALA A 125 -7.97 4.24 5.91
CA ALA A 125 -8.72 4.40 7.15
C ALA A 125 -10.09 3.70 7.12
N HIS A 126 -10.66 3.53 5.93
CA HIS A 126 -11.97 2.92 5.65
C HIS A 126 -11.95 2.36 4.22
N ASP A 127 -12.96 1.59 3.84
CA ASP A 127 -13.05 0.86 2.57
C ASP A 127 -13.80 1.60 1.45
N GLU A 128 -14.25 2.83 1.69
CA GLU A 128 -14.93 3.66 0.67
C GLU A 128 -14.08 3.81 -0.60
N ASP A 129 -14.74 3.96 -1.74
CA ASP A 129 -14.08 4.11 -3.04
C ASP A 129 -13.28 5.42 -3.12
N LYS A 130 -11.99 5.29 -3.42
CA LYS A 130 -11.05 6.41 -3.57
C LYS A 130 -10.53 6.42 -5.00
N ASN A 131 -10.52 7.57 -5.66
CA ASN A 131 -9.79 7.74 -6.93
C ASN A 131 -8.38 8.30 -6.70
N GLU A 132 -8.19 9.05 -5.61
CA GLU A 132 -6.95 9.73 -5.27
C GLU A 132 -6.77 9.80 -3.74
N VAL A 133 -5.52 9.72 -3.28
CA VAL A 133 -5.10 10.01 -1.91
C VAL A 133 -3.80 10.81 -1.93
N ARG A 134 -3.71 11.82 -1.06
CA ARG A 134 -2.57 12.74 -0.97
C ARG A 134 -1.92 12.68 0.40
N LEU A 135 -0.59 12.60 0.42
CA LEU A 135 0.20 12.48 1.62
C LEU A 135 1.44 13.37 1.51
N TRP A 136 1.98 13.79 2.64
CA TRP A 136 3.33 14.32 2.73
C TRP A 136 4.30 13.23 3.16
N TRP A 137 5.49 13.26 2.60
CA TRP A 137 6.64 12.55 3.11
C TRP A 137 7.71 13.55 3.49
N LYS A 138 8.46 13.27 4.56
CA LYS A 138 9.66 14.02 4.91
C LYS A 138 10.76 13.09 5.39
N ASN A 139 12.00 13.42 5.05
CA ASN A 139 13.16 12.82 5.66
C ASN A 139 13.64 13.67 6.83
N ASP A 140 13.64 13.14 8.05
CA ASP A 140 14.14 13.84 9.24
C ASP A 140 15.62 13.56 9.56
N LYS A 141 16.19 12.56 8.87
CA LYS A 141 17.59 12.15 9.01
C LYS A 141 18.47 12.86 8.00
N ASP A 142 19.75 12.95 8.31
CA ASP A 142 20.79 13.48 7.40
C ASP A 142 21.35 12.37 6.49
N ASP A 143 20.45 11.50 6.03
CA ASP A 143 20.81 10.36 5.22
C ASP A 143 20.64 10.71 3.73
N ASP A 144 21.68 10.48 2.93
CA ASP A 144 21.70 10.75 1.49
C ASP A 144 21.14 9.57 0.66
N TYR A 145 20.10 8.90 1.14
CA TYR A 145 19.51 7.77 0.43
C TYR A 145 18.56 8.20 -0.68
N ILE A 146 18.69 7.60 -1.86
CA ILE A 146 17.63 7.68 -2.86
C ILE A 146 16.44 6.87 -2.34
N VAL A 147 15.25 7.47 -2.35
CA VAL A 147 14.02 6.86 -1.83
C VAL A 147 13.06 6.58 -2.97
N GLN A 148 12.34 5.48 -2.93
CA GLN A 148 11.25 5.17 -3.85
C GLN A 148 9.99 4.90 -3.05
N PHE A 149 8.88 5.50 -3.47
CA PHE A 149 7.57 5.21 -2.90
C PHE A 149 7.00 3.97 -3.58
N VAL A 150 6.66 2.98 -2.77
CA VAL A 150 6.12 1.70 -3.22
C VAL A 150 4.74 1.53 -2.62
N ALA A 151 3.78 1.11 -3.43
CA ALA A 151 2.44 0.81 -2.96
C ALA A 151 1.93 -0.57 -3.38
N THR A 152 1.15 -1.14 -2.46
CA THR A 152 0.17 -2.18 -2.73
C THR A 152 -1.19 -1.51 -2.82
N VAL A 153 -1.97 -1.84 -3.84
CA VAL A 153 -3.31 -1.25 -4.06
C VAL A 153 -4.35 -2.36 -4.18
N VAL A 154 -5.48 -2.19 -3.49
CA VAL A 154 -6.61 -3.12 -3.45
C VAL A 154 -7.82 -2.44 -4.08
N LYS A 155 -8.26 -2.97 -5.23
CA LYS A 155 -9.50 -2.54 -5.90
C LYS A 155 -10.71 -3.22 -5.29
N SER A 156 -10.59 -4.52 -5.05
CA SER A 156 -11.58 -5.33 -4.34
C SER A 156 -10.86 -6.50 -3.64
N GLN A 157 -11.59 -7.25 -2.81
CA GLN A 157 -11.06 -8.41 -2.09
C GLN A 157 -10.29 -9.40 -3.01
N TYR A 158 -10.75 -9.56 -4.25
CA TYR A 158 -10.16 -10.47 -5.24
C TYR A 158 -9.43 -9.75 -6.38
N VAL A 159 -9.11 -8.46 -6.24
CA VAL A 159 -8.37 -7.70 -7.25
C VAL A 159 -7.41 -6.72 -6.57
N PHE A 160 -6.13 -7.09 -6.51
CA PHE A 160 -5.08 -6.26 -5.90
C PHE A 160 -3.70 -6.50 -6.51
N TRP A 161 -2.84 -5.48 -6.40
CA TRP A 161 -1.46 -5.51 -6.89
C TRP A 161 -0.49 -5.30 -5.73
N VAL A 162 0.44 -6.23 -5.54
CA VAL A 162 1.37 -6.23 -4.40
C VAL A 162 2.68 -5.57 -4.78
N LYS A 163 3.02 -4.45 -4.12
CA LYS A 163 4.28 -3.70 -4.34
C LYS A 163 4.55 -3.36 -5.82
N SER A 164 3.50 -3.22 -6.62
CA SER A 164 3.61 -3.05 -8.08
C SER A 164 3.43 -1.61 -8.53
N VAL A 165 2.89 -0.73 -7.67
CA VAL A 165 2.77 0.69 -7.98
C VAL A 165 4.00 1.40 -7.43
N LEU A 166 4.85 1.89 -8.32
CA LEU A 166 6.17 2.43 -7.99
C LEU A 166 6.27 3.88 -8.47
N SER A 167 6.72 4.78 -7.60
CA SER A 167 7.13 6.12 -8.04
C SER A 167 8.49 6.05 -8.75
N PRO A 168 8.85 7.05 -9.56
CA PRO A 168 10.24 7.32 -9.85
C PRO A 168 11.05 7.48 -8.55
N PRO A 169 12.31 7.02 -8.50
CA PRO A 169 13.18 7.26 -7.35
C PRO A 169 13.41 8.76 -7.14
N LEU A 170 13.37 9.18 -5.88
CA LEU A 170 13.55 10.54 -5.42
C LEU A 170 14.91 10.66 -4.70
N PRO A 171 15.90 11.34 -5.31
CA PRO A 171 17.21 11.52 -4.72
C PRO A 171 17.23 12.71 -3.74
N PRO A 172 18.18 12.75 -2.80
CA PRO A 172 18.49 13.97 -2.07
C PRO A 172 19.07 15.02 -3.02
N CYS A 173 18.63 16.27 -2.90
CA CYS A 173 19.07 17.35 -3.79
C CYS A 173 20.58 17.65 -3.72
N ARG A 174 21.26 17.23 -2.63
CA ARG A 174 22.72 17.31 -2.47
C ARG A 174 23.47 16.39 -3.41
N LEU A 175 22.91 15.21 -3.72
CA LEU A 175 23.55 14.23 -4.61
C LEU A 175 23.11 14.44 -6.05
N GLN A 176 21.81 14.61 -6.29
CA GLN A 176 21.26 14.66 -7.64
C GLN A 176 19.97 15.50 -7.65
N ARG A 177 19.84 16.40 -8.62
CA ARG A 177 18.66 17.29 -8.75
C ARG A 177 17.42 16.60 -9.31
N LYS A 178 17.59 15.47 -9.99
CA LYS A 178 16.54 14.68 -10.62
C LYS A 178 17.07 13.29 -10.95
N PHE A 179 16.31 12.24 -10.65
CA PHE A 179 16.61 10.89 -11.13
C PHE A 179 16.15 10.75 -12.59
N GLU A 180 17.06 10.35 -13.48
CA GLU A 180 16.78 10.22 -14.91
C GLU A 180 16.86 8.76 -15.37
N GLY A 181 16.12 8.41 -16.42
CA GLY A 181 16.17 7.08 -17.03
C GLY A 181 15.55 5.96 -16.18
N TYR A 182 14.73 6.29 -15.18
CA TYR A 182 14.00 5.26 -14.43
C TYR A 182 12.97 4.58 -15.33
N VAL A 183 13.09 3.26 -15.43
CA VAL A 183 12.09 2.39 -16.03
C VAL A 183 11.61 1.44 -14.92
N PRO A 184 10.29 1.35 -14.67
CA PRO A 184 9.76 0.39 -13.73
C PRO A 184 10.20 -1.04 -14.09
N PRO A 185 10.53 -1.89 -13.10
CA PRO A 185 10.78 -3.30 -13.37
C PRO A 185 9.55 -3.92 -14.06
N PRO A 186 9.76 -4.87 -14.98
CA PRO A 186 8.64 -5.56 -15.62
C PRO A 186 7.79 -6.25 -14.55
N VAL A 187 6.47 -6.21 -14.70
CA VAL A 187 5.59 -6.97 -13.83
C VAL A 187 5.89 -8.45 -14.04
N THR A 188 6.04 -9.19 -12.94
CA THR A 188 6.25 -10.63 -13.01
C THR A 188 5.03 -11.26 -13.65
N ALA A 189 5.16 -11.78 -14.87
CA ALA A 189 4.05 -12.44 -15.55
C ALA A 189 3.56 -13.64 -14.73
N PRO A 190 2.25 -13.93 -14.74
CA PRO A 190 1.73 -15.14 -14.12
C PRO A 190 2.45 -16.38 -14.69
N PRO A 191 2.82 -17.35 -13.84
CA PRO A 191 3.36 -18.60 -14.34
C PRO A 191 2.35 -19.23 -15.30
N GLN A 192 2.82 -19.77 -16.42
CA GLN A 192 1.96 -20.47 -17.37
C GLN A 192 1.30 -21.66 -16.65
N THR A 193 -0.02 -21.76 -16.75
CA THR A 193 -0.76 -22.88 -16.17
C THR A 193 -0.39 -24.15 -16.92
N ILE A 194 0.40 -25.02 -16.31
CA ILE A 194 0.59 -26.39 -16.80
C ILE A 194 -0.66 -27.16 -16.35
N PRO A 195 -1.53 -27.62 -17.27
CA PRO A 195 -2.70 -28.39 -16.87
C PRO A 195 -2.24 -29.63 -16.12
N PHE A 196 -2.81 -29.84 -14.93
CA PHE A 196 -2.55 -31.02 -14.13
C PHE A 196 -2.99 -32.25 -14.93
N LYS A 197 -2.03 -33.04 -15.41
CA LYS A 197 -2.33 -34.33 -16.04
C LYS A 197 -2.66 -35.31 -14.92
N LEU A 198 -3.94 -35.65 -14.78
CA LEU A 198 -4.32 -36.85 -14.05
C LEU A 198 -3.67 -38.04 -14.78
N VAL A 199 -2.80 -38.75 -14.10
CA VAL A 199 -2.26 -40.03 -14.60
C VAL A 199 -3.41 -41.02 -14.45
N ASN A 200 -3.94 -41.48 -15.58
CA ASN A 200 -4.92 -42.59 -15.63
C ASN A 200 -4.23 -43.91 -15.32
#